data_AF-A0A969YQH4-F1
#
_entry.id   AF-A0A969YQH4-F1
#
_cell.length_a   1.000
_cell.length_b   1.000
_cell.length_c   1.000
_cell.angle_alpha   90.00
_cell.angle_beta   90.00
_cell.angle_gamma   90.00
#
_symmetry.space_group_name_H-M   'P 1'
#
loop_
_entity.id
_entity.type
_entity.pdbx_description
1 polymer ?
#
loop_
_entity_poly.entity_id
_entity_poly.type
_entity_poly.pdbx_seq_one_letter_code
_entity_poly.pdbx_strand_id
1 'polypeptide(L)'
;GNPICQPVLPAAPETPKANLFSHQVILGSEGDDTQITLATEDRDFVLQYGLEGNDTQYLSGGDGDDWLEQEGGEGDDNLSILAGYGNDILHQDGGSGNDMINAQGGHGNDWIQQFGGLADDNISAMGDEGNDNIYQSGGAGHDTIQADGGVGDDLAWIDGGEGNDTLSYDVSSGQDTVYIIGGPGIDGLTVNLGNLHDFTLVDESGQVLYSIGSGGTYLIVKELERITVLGANGEVVYSLNKTKVAPILAPLLLLD
;
A
#
# COMPACT_ATOMS: atom_id res chain seq x y z
N GLY A 1 26.92 -11.95 -0.12
CA GLY A 1 26.97 -10.54 -0.52
C GLY A 1 26.87 -9.70 0.73
N ASN A 2 27.17 -8.41 0.64
CA ASN A 2 26.63 -7.48 1.65
C ASN A 2 25.10 -7.66 1.63
N PRO A 3 24.43 -7.78 2.78
CA PRO A 3 22.97 -7.70 2.80
C PRO A 3 22.60 -6.38 2.12
N ILE A 4 21.58 -6.41 1.26
CA ILE A 4 20.98 -5.18 0.75
C ILE A 4 20.60 -4.39 2.01
N CYS A 5 21.21 -3.21 2.17
CA CYS A 5 20.94 -2.34 3.32
C CYS A 5 19.42 -2.20 3.40
N GLN A 6 18.83 -2.41 4.58
CA GLN A 6 17.39 -2.27 4.75
C GLN A 6 16.97 -0.96 4.09
N PRO A 7 16.08 -1.04 3.10
CA PRO A 7 15.71 0.11 2.32
C PRO A 7 15.06 1.10 3.28
N VAL A 8 15.45 2.37 3.20
CA VAL A 8 14.96 3.40 4.12
C VAL A 8 13.66 3.90 3.51
N LEU A 9 12.54 3.71 4.22
CA LEU A 9 11.27 4.32 3.86
C LEU A 9 11.51 5.82 3.63
N PRO A 10 11.13 6.40 2.48
CA PRO A 10 11.33 7.83 2.28
C PRO A 10 10.51 8.59 3.32
N ALA A 11 11.05 9.71 3.79
CA ALA A 11 10.31 10.54 4.72
C ALA A 11 9.08 11.11 4.00
N ALA A 12 7.90 10.98 4.63
CA ALA A 12 6.70 11.63 4.15
C ALA A 12 6.94 13.14 3.99
N PRO A 13 6.37 13.78 2.96
CA PRO A 13 6.46 15.22 2.80
C PRO A 13 5.95 15.94 4.05
N GLU A 14 6.61 17.03 4.43
CA GLU A 14 6.16 17.83 5.57
C GLU A 14 4.81 18.47 5.26
N THR A 15 3.93 18.52 6.27
CA THR A 15 2.65 19.22 6.17
C THR A 15 2.85 20.65 5.65
N PRO A 16 2.11 21.05 4.60
CA PRO A 16 2.32 22.34 3.97
C PRO A 16 1.93 23.49 4.90
N LYS A 17 2.54 24.65 4.66
CA LYS A 17 2.19 25.87 5.41
C LYS A 17 0.80 26.34 4.98
N ALA A 18 -0.12 26.42 5.96
CA ALA A 18 -1.54 26.71 5.78
C ALA A 18 -1.91 28.00 5.00
N ASN A 19 -0.98 28.93 4.75
CA ASN A 19 -1.26 30.19 4.06
C ASN A 19 -1.26 30.09 2.52
N LEU A 20 -1.21 28.88 1.98
CA LEU A 20 -0.99 28.59 0.57
C LEU A 20 -2.09 27.73 -0.07
N PHE A 21 -3.10 27.33 0.72
CA PHE A 21 -4.14 26.36 0.38
C PHE A 21 -5.53 26.90 0.74
N SER A 22 -6.56 26.48 0.00
CA SER A 22 -7.92 26.44 0.56
C SER A 22 -7.97 25.35 1.64
N HIS A 23 -8.60 25.63 2.77
CA HIS A 23 -8.57 24.74 3.94
C HIS A 23 -9.97 24.29 4.32
N GLN A 24 -10.19 22.98 4.33
CA GLN A 24 -11.46 22.34 4.69
C GLN A 24 -11.23 21.26 5.76
N VAL A 25 -12.06 21.29 6.80
CA VAL A 25 -12.09 20.24 7.83
C VAL A 25 -13.54 19.80 7.97
N ILE A 26 -13.79 18.52 7.73
CA ILE A 26 -15.10 17.90 7.80
C ILE A 26 -15.05 16.89 8.96
N LEU A 27 -15.98 17.03 9.90
CA LEU A 27 -16.11 16.16 11.05
C LEU A 27 -17.43 15.41 10.95
N GLY A 28 -17.37 14.10 11.12
CA GLY A 28 -18.52 13.24 11.38
C GLY A 28 -19.06 13.41 12.79
N SER A 29 -19.86 12.44 13.19
CA SER A 29 -20.57 12.30 14.45
C SER A 29 -20.18 10.98 15.10
N GLU A 30 -20.90 10.54 16.13
CA GLU A 30 -20.62 9.24 16.78
C GLU A 30 -21.35 8.06 16.09
N GLY A 31 -21.89 8.26 14.89
CA GLY A 31 -22.57 7.19 14.17
C GLY A 31 -22.46 7.38 12.66
N ASP A 32 -22.87 6.36 11.91
CA ASP A 32 -22.62 6.23 10.47
C ASP A 32 -22.87 7.51 9.67
N ASP A 33 -21.80 8.09 9.15
CA ASP A 33 -21.78 9.31 8.36
C ASP A 33 -21.44 9.06 6.89
N THR A 34 -21.89 10.00 6.06
CA THR A 34 -21.47 10.05 4.65
C THR A 34 -20.89 11.43 4.37
N GLN A 35 -19.59 11.48 4.13
CA GLN A 35 -18.83 12.70 3.92
C GLN A 35 -18.33 12.72 2.47
N ILE A 36 -18.69 13.76 1.73
CA ILE A 36 -18.32 13.91 0.32
C ILE A 36 -17.74 15.30 0.13
N THR A 37 -16.47 15.37 -0.26
CA THR A 37 -15.78 16.63 -0.55
C THR A 37 -15.27 16.62 -1.99
N LEU A 38 -15.51 17.71 -2.70
CA LEU A 38 -14.92 18.02 -4.00
C LEU A 38 -14.08 19.28 -3.81
N ALA A 39 -12.76 19.14 -3.86
CA ALA A 39 -11.83 20.25 -3.83
C ALA A 39 -11.86 21.02 -5.17
N THR A 40 -11.12 22.11 -5.21
CA THR A 40 -11.19 23.13 -6.25
C THR A 40 -10.16 22.89 -7.34
N GLU A 41 -9.90 23.90 -8.19
CA GLU A 41 -8.79 23.85 -9.15
C GLU A 41 -7.51 24.52 -8.58
N ASP A 42 -7.61 25.08 -7.36
CA ASP A 42 -6.48 25.62 -6.63
C ASP A 42 -5.95 24.54 -5.67
N ARG A 43 -4.74 24.72 -5.15
CA ARG A 43 -4.20 23.82 -4.12
C ARG A 43 -5.09 23.80 -2.88
N ASP A 44 -5.53 22.61 -2.51
CA ASP A 44 -6.46 22.32 -1.42
C ASP A 44 -5.81 21.53 -0.28
N PHE A 45 -6.23 21.84 0.94
CA PHE A 45 -5.91 21.09 2.14
C PHE A 45 -7.23 20.65 2.75
N VAL A 46 -7.52 19.36 2.69
CA VAL A 46 -8.79 18.78 3.09
C VAL A 46 -8.57 17.67 4.10
N LEU A 47 -9.26 17.75 5.24
CA LEU A 47 -9.31 16.70 6.26
C LEU A 47 -10.75 16.20 6.42
N GLN A 48 -10.97 14.89 6.41
CA GLN A 48 -12.22 14.24 6.78
C GLN A 48 -11.97 13.32 7.99
N TYR A 49 -12.81 13.45 9.02
CA TYR A 49 -12.77 12.61 10.23
C TYR A 49 -14.11 11.91 10.41
N GLY A 50 -14.13 10.59 10.50
CA GLY A 50 -15.34 9.77 10.69
C GLY A 50 -15.80 9.77 12.14
N LEU A 51 -14.84 9.45 13.03
CA LEU A 51 -14.96 9.34 14.49
C LEU A 51 -15.46 7.97 14.95
N GLU A 52 -16.73 7.80 15.29
CA GLU A 52 -17.31 6.50 15.63
C GLU A 52 -18.44 6.19 14.63
N GLY A 53 -18.67 4.91 14.35
CA GLY A 53 -19.70 4.48 13.41
C GLY A 53 -19.08 3.95 12.13
N ASN A 54 -19.89 3.35 11.27
CA ASN A 54 -19.42 2.83 9.99
C ASN A 54 -19.57 3.90 8.92
N ASP A 55 -18.48 4.58 8.61
CA ASP A 55 -18.48 5.79 7.81
C ASP A 55 -18.19 5.54 6.34
N THR A 56 -18.67 6.45 5.50
CA THR A 56 -18.30 6.52 4.08
C THR A 56 -17.73 7.90 3.79
N GLN A 57 -16.44 7.93 3.50
CA GLN A 57 -15.68 9.13 3.20
C GLN A 57 -15.22 9.11 1.74
N TYR A 58 -15.55 10.18 1.02
CA TYR A 58 -15.14 10.38 -0.36
C TYR A 58 -14.55 11.77 -0.54
N LEU A 59 -13.40 11.83 -1.20
CA LEU A 59 -12.67 13.06 -1.50
C LEU A 59 -12.18 13.03 -2.95
N SER A 60 -12.48 14.09 -3.70
CA SER A 60 -11.83 14.38 -4.99
C SER A 60 -10.97 15.64 -4.87
N GLY A 61 -9.67 15.58 -5.20
CA GLY A 61 -8.73 16.70 -5.14
C GLY A 61 -8.98 17.74 -6.24
N GLY A 62 -9.09 17.29 -7.49
CA GLY A 62 -9.36 18.18 -8.62
C GLY A 62 -8.06 18.52 -9.35
N ASP A 63 -7.78 19.81 -9.53
CA ASP A 63 -6.50 20.27 -10.09
C ASP A 63 -5.70 20.99 -8.99
N GLY A 64 -4.37 20.90 -9.03
CA GLY A 64 -3.48 21.57 -8.08
C GLY A 64 -2.70 20.55 -7.24
N ASP A 65 -1.55 20.95 -6.69
CA ASP A 65 -0.83 20.11 -5.72
C ASP A 65 -1.57 20.14 -4.36
N ASP A 66 -2.32 19.08 -4.05
CA ASP A 66 -3.25 18.99 -2.94
C ASP A 66 -2.70 18.19 -1.73
N TRP A 67 -3.28 18.44 -0.56
CA TRP A 67 -3.12 17.63 0.64
C TRP A 67 -4.47 17.11 1.11
N LEU A 68 -4.65 15.80 1.04
CA LEU A 68 -5.93 15.11 1.16
C LEU A 68 -5.82 14.04 2.25
N GLU A 69 -6.61 14.16 3.31
CA GLU A 69 -6.52 13.29 4.48
C GLU A 69 -7.89 12.76 4.91
N GLN A 70 -7.94 11.47 5.22
CA GLN A 70 -9.10 10.76 5.74
C GLN A 70 -8.69 9.94 6.97
N GLU A 71 -9.42 10.15 8.07
CA GLU A 71 -9.37 9.29 9.26
C GLU A 71 -10.77 8.67 9.43
N GLY A 72 -10.86 7.33 9.37
CA GLY A 72 -12.10 6.58 9.60
C GLY A 72 -12.49 6.67 11.07
N GLY A 73 -11.71 6.03 11.93
CA GLY A 73 -11.88 6.07 13.37
C GLY A 73 -12.29 4.71 13.91
N GLU A 74 -13.41 4.62 14.61
CA GLU A 74 -13.94 3.37 15.14
C GLU A 74 -15.16 2.92 14.34
N GLY A 75 -15.12 1.75 13.72
CA GLY A 75 -16.20 1.20 12.90
C GLY A 75 -15.65 0.55 11.65
N ASP A 76 -16.50 -0.13 10.87
CA ASP A 76 -16.07 -0.63 9.56
C ASP A 76 -16.26 0.49 8.53
N ASP A 77 -15.18 1.16 8.15
CA ASP A 77 -15.19 2.39 7.34
C ASP A 77 -14.85 2.16 5.87
N ASN A 78 -15.32 3.07 5.01
CA ASN A 78 -14.98 3.08 3.59
C ASN A 78 -14.41 4.45 3.19
N LEU A 79 -13.10 4.48 2.97
CA LEU A 79 -12.29 5.64 2.66
C LEU A 79 -11.90 5.62 1.18
N SER A 80 -12.19 6.69 0.46
CA SER A 80 -11.83 6.83 -0.95
C SER A 80 -11.33 8.23 -1.28
N ILE A 81 -10.13 8.31 -1.85
CA ILE A 81 -9.56 9.54 -2.41
C ILE A 81 -9.27 9.35 -3.91
N LEU A 82 -9.68 10.31 -4.72
CA LEU A 82 -9.24 10.52 -6.10
C LEU A 82 -8.51 11.87 -6.17
N ALA A 83 -7.19 11.88 -6.31
CA ALA A 83 -6.42 13.12 -6.22
C ALA A 83 -6.67 14.01 -7.46
N GLY A 84 -6.37 13.52 -8.66
CA GLY A 84 -6.73 14.21 -9.90
C GLY A 84 -5.50 14.66 -10.66
N TYR A 85 -5.29 15.97 -10.80
CA TYR A 85 -4.10 16.55 -11.44
C TYR A 85 -3.29 17.33 -10.42
N GLY A 86 -2.00 17.03 -10.27
CA GLY A 86 -1.18 17.69 -9.26
C GLY A 86 -0.09 16.75 -8.78
N ASN A 87 0.86 17.26 -8.00
CA ASN A 87 1.69 16.37 -7.17
C ASN A 87 1.03 16.35 -5.79
N ASP A 88 0.19 15.34 -5.59
CA ASP A 88 -0.74 15.28 -4.48
C ASP A 88 -0.19 14.45 -3.32
N ILE A 89 -0.68 14.74 -2.12
CA ILE A 89 -0.35 14.01 -0.91
C ILE A 89 -1.65 13.46 -0.33
N LEU A 90 -1.75 12.14 -0.30
CA LEU A 90 -2.91 11.39 0.17
C LEU A 90 -2.51 10.63 1.43
N HIS A 91 -3.26 10.86 2.51
CA HIS A 91 -3.10 10.15 3.78
C HIS A 91 -4.43 9.55 4.20
N GLN A 92 -4.47 8.23 4.42
CA GLN A 92 -5.66 7.52 4.87
C GLN A 92 -5.29 6.62 6.05
N ASP A 93 -6.06 6.72 7.14
CA ASP A 93 -5.99 5.86 8.32
C ASP A 93 -7.40 5.29 8.58
N GLY A 94 -7.55 3.97 8.46
CA GLY A 94 -8.83 3.28 8.70
C GLY A 94 -9.19 3.34 10.18
N GLY A 95 -8.25 2.91 11.03
CA GLY A 95 -8.37 2.97 12.48
C GLY A 95 -8.74 1.62 13.06
N SER A 96 -9.93 1.50 13.63
CA SER A 96 -10.41 0.30 14.31
C SER A 96 -11.61 -0.28 13.56
N GLY A 97 -11.49 -1.46 12.96
CA GLY A 97 -12.61 -2.09 12.25
C GLY A 97 -12.12 -2.76 10.97
N ASN A 98 -13.02 -3.34 10.18
CA ASN A 98 -12.64 -3.94 8.91
C ASN A 98 -12.81 -2.90 7.81
N ASP A 99 -11.75 -2.18 7.50
CA ASP A 99 -11.83 -0.98 6.67
C ASP A 99 -11.59 -1.28 5.19
N MET A 100 -12.17 -0.42 4.35
CA MET A 100 -11.93 -0.39 2.92
C MET A 100 -11.27 0.93 2.56
N ILE A 101 -10.00 0.89 2.16
CA ILE A 101 -9.17 2.09 1.94
C ILE A 101 -8.70 2.10 0.49
N ASN A 102 -9.14 3.09 -0.29
CA ASN A 102 -8.83 3.22 -1.71
C ASN A 102 -8.24 4.60 -2.05
N ALA A 103 -7.14 4.61 -2.80
CA ALA A 103 -6.51 5.82 -3.32
C ALA A 103 -6.20 5.70 -4.82
N GLN A 104 -6.45 6.78 -5.56
CA GLN A 104 -5.93 6.99 -6.93
C GLN A 104 -5.19 8.33 -6.95
N GLY A 105 -3.90 8.30 -7.33
CA GLY A 105 -3.06 9.50 -7.47
C GLY A 105 -3.53 10.35 -8.66
N GLY A 106 -3.58 9.75 -9.84
CA GLY A 106 -4.02 10.43 -11.05
C GLY A 106 -2.82 10.93 -11.85
N HIS A 107 -2.71 12.23 -12.08
CA HIS A 107 -1.64 12.82 -12.89
C HIS A 107 -0.69 13.66 -12.05
N GLY A 108 0.56 13.24 -11.96
CA GLY A 108 1.66 13.94 -11.32
C GLY A 108 2.43 13.01 -10.41
N ASN A 109 3.39 13.51 -9.64
CA ASN A 109 4.22 12.65 -8.78
C ASN A 109 3.61 12.65 -7.38
N ASP A 110 2.81 11.64 -7.09
CA ASP A 110 1.96 11.59 -5.92
C ASP A 110 2.63 10.87 -4.76
N TRP A 111 2.17 11.20 -3.56
CA TRP A 111 2.53 10.53 -2.33
C TRP A 111 1.28 9.93 -1.70
N ILE A 112 1.18 8.61 -1.71
CA ILE A 112 0.06 7.86 -1.16
C ILE A 112 0.50 7.12 0.09
N GLN A 113 -0.16 7.38 1.22
CA GLN A 113 0.08 6.72 2.50
C GLN A 113 -1.23 6.18 3.06
N GLN A 114 -1.27 4.86 3.28
CA GLN A 114 -2.46 4.17 3.78
C GLN A 114 -2.10 3.27 4.97
N PHE A 115 -2.91 3.34 6.01
CA PHE A 115 -2.84 2.50 7.20
C PHE A 115 -4.20 1.84 7.42
N GLY A 116 -4.24 0.51 7.48
CA GLY A 116 -5.46 -0.23 7.82
C GLY A 116 -5.81 -0.04 9.29
N GLY A 117 -4.94 -0.53 10.17
CA GLY A 117 -5.04 -0.31 11.60
C GLY A 117 -5.30 -1.62 12.34
N LEU A 118 -6.47 -1.77 12.94
CA LEU A 118 -6.88 -2.96 13.68
C LEU A 118 -8.01 -3.70 12.96
N ALA A 119 -7.94 -5.03 12.94
CA ALA A 119 -8.86 -5.97 12.27
C ALA A 119 -8.54 -6.15 10.77
N ASP A 120 -9.42 -6.80 10.01
CA ASP A 120 -9.09 -7.31 8.69
C ASP A 120 -9.39 -6.26 7.61
N ASP A 121 -8.35 -5.63 7.06
CA ASP A 121 -8.49 -4.48 6.17
C ASP A 121 -8.33 -4.82 4.68
N ASN A 122 -8.93 -3.98 3.82
CA ASN A 122 -8.76 -4.02 2.37
C ASN A 122 -8.22 -2.69 1.84
N ILE A 123 -6.96 -2.70 1.43
CA ILE A 123 -6.19 -1.50 1.10
C ILE A 123 -5.75 -1.56 -0.36
N SER A 124 -6.08 -0.52 -1.14
CA SER A 124 -5.75 -0.42 -2.56
C SER A 124 -5.21 0.97 -2.92
N ALA A 125 -4.09 1.00 -3.65
CA ALA A 125 -3.50 2.22 -4.19
C ALA A 125 -3.14 2.07 -5.67
N MET A 126 -3.45 3.09 -6.45
CA MET A 126 -3.01 3.26 -7.83
C MET A 126 -2.29 4.61 -7.95
N GLY A 127 -1.03 4.61 -8.39
CA GLY A 127 -0.29 5.85 -8.67
C GLY A 127 -0.80 6.55 -9.94
N ASP A 128 -1.20 5.76 -10.95
CA ASP A 128 -1.65 6.20 -12.27
C ASP A 128 -0.54 6.79 -13.16
N GLU A 129 -0.36 8.11 -13.27
CA GLU A 129 0.66 8.74 -14.14
C GLU A 129 1.62 9.63 -13.36
N GLY A 130 2.90 9.22 -13.27
CA GLY A 130 3.97 10.00 -12.67
C GLY A 130 4.96 9.10 -11.93
N ASN A 131 5.91 9.69 -11.20
CA ASN A 131 6.82 8.90 -10.36
C ASN A 131 6.29 8.91 -8.92
N ASP A 132 5.50 7.92 -8.58
CA ASP A 132 4.69 7.91 -7.37
C ASP A 132 5.41 7.23 -6.21
N ASN A 133 5.02 7.64 -4.99
CA ASN A 133 5.49 7.05 -3.75
C ASN A 133 4.29 6.45 -3.02
N ILE A 134 4.22 5.13 -2.97
CA ILE A 134 3.12 4.41 -2.33
C ILE A 134 3.65 3.73 -1.06
N TYR A 135 2.99 4.00 0.06
CA TYR A 135 3.22 3.33 1.33
C TYR A 135 1.92 2.77 1.87
N GLN A 136 1.90 1.46 2.13
CA GLN A 136 0.76 0.76 2.69
C GLN A 136 1.21 -0.09 3.88
N SER A 137 0.44 -0.04 4.96
CA SER A 137 0.58 -0.89 6.12
C SER A 137 -0.78 -1.48 6.48
N GLY A 138 -0.91 -2.81 6.46
CA GLY A 138 -2.12 -3.51 6.91
C GLY A 138 -2.39 -3.25 8.39
N GLY A 139 -1.43 -3.60 9.23
CA GLY A 139 -1.52 -3.35 10.67
C GLY A 139 -1.69 -4.66 11.43
N ALA A 140 -2.79 -4.84 12.14
CA ALA A 140 -3.07 -6.08 12.84
C ALA A 140 -4.37 -6.69 12.31
N GLY A 141 -4.30 -7.86 11.68
CA GLY A 141 -5.48 -8.37 10.99
C GLY A 141 -5.16 -9.48 10.00
N HIS A 142 -6.09 -9.81 9.13
CA HIS A 142 -5.82 -10.62 7.95
C HIS A 142 -6.08 -9.74 6.73
N ASP A 143 -5.05 -9.00 6.35
CA ASP A 143 -5.20 -7.86 5.47
C ASP A 143 -5.09 -8.27 4.00
N THR A 144 -5.83 -7.56 3.15
CA THR A 144 -5.71 -7.65 1.70
C THR A 144 -5.15 -6.33 1.19
N ILE A 145 -3.93 -6.36 0.63
CA ILE A 145 -3.25 -5.14 0.17
C ILE A 145 -2.90 -5.27 -1.31
N GLN A 146 -3.24 -4.25 -2.09
CA GLN A 146 -2.93 -4.13 -3.51
C GLN A 146 -2.28 -2.77 -3.82
N ALA A 147 -1.22 -2.80 -4.64
CA ALA A 147 -0.67 -1.60 -5.25
C ALA A 147 -0.39 -1.78 -6.75
N ASP A 148 -0.58 -0.70 -7.49
CA ASP A 148 -0.10 -0.49 -8.86
C ASP A 148 0.60 0.87 -8.92
N GLY A 149 1.87 0.90 -9.34
CA GLY A 149 2.61 2.16 -9.51
C GLY A 149 2.05 3.00 -10.66
N GLY A 150 1.65 2.35 -11.75
CA GLY A 150 1.16 2.99 -12.96
C GLY A 150 2.27 3.29 -13.97
N VAL A 151 2.31 4.52 -14.46
CA VAL A 151 3.22 4.99 -15.51
C VAL A 151 4.26 5.91 -14.90
N GLY A 152 5.49 5.44 -14.77
CA GLY A 152 6.63 6.23 -14.33
C GLY A 152 7.64 5.37 -13.60
N ASP A 153 8.63 5.97 -12.95
CA ASP A 153 9.60 5.23 -12.14
C ASP A 153 9.15 5.30 -10.66
N ASP A 154 8.36 4.32 -10.23
CA ASP A 154 7.64 4.39 -8.95
C ASP A 154 8.41 3.77 -7.78
N LEU A 155 8.00 4.13 -6.57
CA LEU A 155 8.48 3.53 -5.34
C LEU A 155 7.30 3.06 -4.50
N ALA A 156 7.20 1.75 -4.27
CA ALA A 156 6.16 1.18 -3.42
C ALA A 156 6.74 0.43 -2.22
N TRP A 157 6.10 0.60 -1.07
CA TRP A 157 6.40 -0.10 0.16
C TRP A 157 5.12 -0.67 0.76
N ILE A 158 5.06 -2.00 0.82
CA ILE A 158 3.89 -2.75 1.25
C ILE A 158 4.28 -3.60 2.45
N ASP A 159 3.66 -3.35 3.59
CA ASP A 159 3.83 -4.11 4.83
C ASP A 159 2.49 -4.75 5.23
N GLY A 160 2.44 -6.09 5.26
CA GLY A 160 1.24 -6.82 5.69
C GLY A 160 0.93 -6.58 7.16
N GLY A 161 1.96 -6.52 8.01
CA GLY A 161 1.77 -6.39 9.45
C GLY A 161 1.59 -7.73 10.15
N GLU A 162 0.80 -7.77 11.23
CA GLU A 162 0.52 -8.99 11.98
C GLU A 162 -0.67 -9.74 11.39
N GLY A 163 -0.44 -11.00 10.98
CA GLY A 163 -1.50 -11.93 10.63
C GLY A 163 -1.23 -12.72 9.36
N ASN A 164 -2.27 -13.11 8.63
CA ASN A 164 -2.14 -13.95 7.44
C ASN A 164 -2.57 -13.15 6.23
N ASP A 165 -1.63 -12.40 5.67
CA ASP A 165 -1.97 -11.34 4.74
C ASP A 165 -1.92 -11.82 3.29
N THR A 166 -2.76 -11.19 2.48
CA THR A 166 -2.84 -11.40 1.03
C THR A 166 -2.40 -10.14 0.33
N LEU A 167 -1.17 -10.15 -0.16
CA LEU A 167 -0.52 -9.03 -0.80
C LEU A 167 -0.52 -9.21 -2.32
N SER A 168 -0.68 -8.12 -3.05
CA SER A 168 -0.59 -8.11 -4.50
C SER A 168 0.08 -6.86 -5.05
N TYR A 169 0.78 -7.04 -6.16
CA TYR A 169 1.40 -5.94 -6.90
C TYR A 169 1.20 -6.14 -8.39
N ASP A 170 0.64 -5.13 -9.04
CA ASP A 170 0.47 -5.08 -10.49
C ASP A 170 1.69 -4.41 -11.12
N VAL A 171 2.43 -5.16 -11.94
CA VAL A 171 3.60 -4.63 -12.65
C VAL A 171 3.13 -3.81 -13.84
N SER A 172 3.53 -2.56 -13.85
CA SER A 172 3.15 -1.57 -14.85
C SER A 172 4.39 -0.96 -15.51
N SER A 173 4.23 0.19 -16.18
CA SER A 173 5.27 0.70 -17.08
C SER A 173 6.23 1.63 -16.34
N GLY A 174 7.45 1.16 -16.14
CA GLY A 174 8.37 1.90 -15.30
C GLY A 174 9.63 1.15 -14.97
N GLN A 175 10.52 1.81 -14.23
CA GLN A 175 11.59 1.16 -13.47
C GLN A 175 11.30 1.23 -11.98
N ASP A 176 10.18 0.64 -11.58
CA ASP A 176 9.70 0.74 -10.20
C ASP A 176 10.61 -0.02 -9.26
N THR A 177 10.73 0.48 -8.03
CA THR A 177 11.37 -0.24 -6.94
C THR A 177 10.32 -0.53 -5.88
N VAL A 178 10.15 -1.81 -5.56
CA VAL A 178 9.05 -2.23 -4.68
C VAL A 178 9.56 -3.10 -3.56
N TYR A 179 9.14 -2.78 -2.34
CA TYR A 179 9.47 -3.50 -1.13
C TYR A 179 8.20 -4.13 -0.58
N ILE A 180 8.21 -5.45 -0.43
CA ILE A 180 7.04 -6.18 0.11
C ILE A 180 7.48 -7.03 1.29
N ILE A 181 6.83 -6.80 2.42
CA ILE A 181 7.08 -7.48 3.69
C ILE A 181 5.77 -8.14 4.11
N GLY A 182 5.80 -9.47 4.27
CA GLY A 182 4.65 -10.22 4.78
C GLY A 182 4.37 -9.91 6.26
N GLY A 183 5.42 -9.87 7.08
CA GLY A 183 5.29 -9.67 8.52
C GLY A 183 5.07 -10.97 9.29
N PRO A 184 4.62 -10.90 10.55
CA PRO A 184 4.33 -12.09 11.35
C PRO A 184 3.04 -12.84 10.92
N GLY A 185 3.18 -13.87 10.10
CA GLY A 185 2.21 -14.97 10.09
C GLY A 185 2.36 -15.93 8.92
N ILE A 186 1.35 -16.06 8.05
CA ILE A 186 1.40 -16.90 6.84
C ILE A 186 0.93 -16.09 5.64
N ASP A 187 1.91 -15.49 4.98
CA ASP A 187 1.63 -14.40 4.05
C ASP A 187 1.81 -14.87 2.61
N GLY A 188 0.97 -14.34 1.73
CA GLY A 188 0.94 -14.68 0.33
C GLY A 188 1.07 -13.45 -0.55
N LEU A 189 2.06 -13.47 -1.46
CA LEU A 189 2.20 -12.46 -2.50
C LEU A 189 1.75 -13.00 -3.86
N THR A 190 0.93 -12.23 -4.57
CA THR A 190 0.66 -12.39 -6.00
C THR A 190 1.23 -11.21 -6.78
N VAL A 191 2.10 -11.47 -7.75
CA VAL A 191 2.60 -10.45 -8.67
C VAL A 191 1.96 -10.66 -10.04
N ASN A 192 1.28 -9.64 -10.57
CA ASN A 192 0.64 -9.71 -11.88
C ASN A 192 1.50 -8.97 -12.90
N LEU A 193 1.99 -9.67 -13.94
CA LEU A 193 2.93 -9.08 -14.90
C LEU A 193 2.27 -8.22 -16.00
N GLY A 194 0.93 -8.22 -16.08
CA GLY A 194 0.20 -7.48 -17.12
C GLY A 194 0.76 -7.74 -18.53
N ASN A 195 1.00 -6.66 -19.29
CA ASN A 195 1.53 -6.70 -20.66
C ASN A 195 3.05 -6.98 -20.74
N LEU A 196 3.56 -7.97 -19.99
CA LEU A 196 4.94 -8.46 -20.02
C LEU A 196 6.00 -7.34 -19.94
N HIS A 197 5.95 -6.54 -18.88
CA HIS A 197 7.02 -5.61 -18.54
C HIS A 197 8.27 -6.36 -18.05
N ASP A 198 9.46 -5.77 -18.27
CA ASP A 198 10.69 -6.32 -17.70
C ASP A 198 10.57 -6.27 -16.16
N PHE A 199 10.99 -7.34 -15.49
CA PHE A 199 10.69 -7.57 -14.08
C PHE A 199 11.78 -8.41 -13.42
N THR A 200 12.17 -8.04 -12.21
CA THR A 200 13.07 -8.85 -11.38
C THR A 200 12.53 -8.95 -9.96
N LEU A 201 12.35 -10.19 -9.49
CA LEU A 201 12.00 -10.52 -8.12
C LEU A 201 13.23 -11.05 -7.38
N VAL A 202 13.57 -10.45 -6.26
CA VAL A 202 14.67 -10.89 -5.39
C VAL A 202 14.22 -11.10 -3.95
N ASP A 203 14.92 -11.96 -3.23
CA ASP A 203 14.79 -12.04 -1.77
C ASP A 203 15.58 -10.93 -1.05
N GLU A 204 15.42 -10.83 0.27
CA GLU A 204 16.12 -9.87 1.14
C GLU A 204 17.66 -9.92 1.06
N SER A 205 18.24 -11.03 0.59
CA SER A 205 19.69 -11.18 0.42
C SER A 205 20.18 -10.69 -0.94
N GLY A 206 19.26 -10.36 -1.85
CA GLY A 206 19.51 -10.02 -3.24
C GLY A 206 19.64 -11.23 -4.15
N GLN A 207 19.23 -12.43 -3.72
CA GLN A 207 19.16 -13.57 -4.61
C GLN A 207 17.94 -13.43 -5.51
N VAL A 208 18.17 -13.50 -6.82
CA VAL A 208 17.11 -13.50 -7.82
C VAL A 208 16.27 -14.78 -7.67
N LEU A 209 14.98 -14.60 -7.45
CA LEU A 209 13.98 -15.66 -7.39
C LEU A 209 13.36 -15.91 -8.76
N TYR A 210 13.05 -14.83 -9.49
CA TYR A 210 12.47 -14.86 -10.84
C TYR A 210 12.79 -13.57 -11.59
N SER A 211 12.94 -13.63 -12.90
CA SER A 211 13.08 -12.45 -13.73
C SER A 211 12.62 -12.67 -15.17
N ILE A 212 12.18 -11.59 -15.82
CA ILE A 212 11.85 -11.51 -17.23
C ILE A 212 12.51 -10.24 -17.79
N GLY A 213 13.11 -10.34 -18.98
CA GLY A 213 13.75 -9.20 -19.61
C GLY A 213 15.10 -8.83 -19.00
N SER A 214 15.49 -7.56 -19.12
CA SER A 214 16.81 -7.06 -18.71
C SER A 214 16.78 -5.78 -17.86
N GLY A 215 15.59 -5.31 -17.47
CA GLY A 215 15.39 -4.10 -16.65
C GLY A 215 14.00 -4.06 -16.00
N GLY A 216 13.40 -2.86 -15.97
CA GLY A 216 12.04 -2.62 -15.48
C GLY A 216 11.92 -2.72 -13.96
N THR A 217 10.76 -3.17 -13.50
CA THR A 217 10.38 -3.22 -12.09
C THR A 217 11.26 -4.19 -11.28
N TYR A 218 11.71 -3.74 -10.11
CA TYR A 218 12.56 -4.48 -9.19
C TYR A 218 11.86 -4.69 -7.83
N LEU A 219 11.35 -5.90 -7.61
CA LEU A 219 10.66 -6.31 -6.39
C LEU A 219 11.61 -6.98 -5.41
N ILE A 220 11.61 -6.51 -4.17
CA ILE A 220 12.41 -7.05 -3.06
C ILE A 220 11.45 -7.54 -2.00
N VAL A 221 11.53 -8.83 -1.69
CA VAL A 221 10.54 -9.47 -0.81
C VAL A 221 11.15 -10.09 0.44
N LYS A 222 10.40 -10.02 1.54
CA LYS A 222 10.77 -10.54 2.85
C LYS A 222 9.54 -11.14 3.55
N GLU A 223 9.78 -12.14 4.40
CA GLU A 223 8.75 -12.69 5.30
C GLU A 223 7.49 -13.23 4.60
N LEU A 224 7.61 -13.74 3.37
CA LEU A 224 6.51 -14.41 2.66
C LEU A 224 6.66 -15.93 2.68
N GLU A 225 5.57 -16.64 2.99
CA GLU A 225 5.46 -18.10 2.87
C GLU A 225 5.08 -18.54 1.46
N ARG A 226 4.28 -17.75 0.75
CA ARG A 226 3.81 -18.07 -0.61
C ARG A 226 4.07 -16.90 -1.55
N ILE A 227 4.60 -17.21 -2.73
CA ILE A 227 4.73 -16.23 -3.82
C ILE A 227 4.21 -16.87 -5.10
N THR A 228 3.36 -16.16 -5.81
CA THR A 228 2.86 -16.52 -7.14
C THR A 228 3.12 -15.37 -8.09
N VAL A 229 3.67 -15.65 -9.27
CA VAL A 229 3.75 -14.67 -10.36
C VAL A 229 2.82 -15.14 -11.46
N LEU A 230 1.92 -14.26 -11.88
CA LEU A 230 0.96 -14.48 -12.95
C LEU A 230 1.42 -13.76 -14.22
N GLY A 231 1.36 -14.48 -15.35
CA GLY A 231 1.57 -13.91 -16.67
C GLY A 231 0.34 -13.16 -17.18
N ALA A 232 0.44 -12.62 -18.40
CA ALA A 232 -0.56 -11.74 -19.00
C ALA A 232 -1.98 -12.34 -19.11
N ASN A 233 -2.12 -13.67 -19.13
CA ASN A 233 -3.42 -14.35 -19.24
C ASN A 233 -3.85 -15.02 -17.93
N GLY A 234 -3.21 -14.66 -16.80
CA GLY A 234 -3.47 -15.24 -15.49
C GLY A 234 -2.85 -16.63 -15.28
N GLU A 235 -2.00 -17.09 -16.19
CA GLU A 235 -1.25 -18.33 -15.99
C GLU A 235 -0.14 -18.15 -14.96
N VAL A 236 0.08 -19.17 -14.11
CA VAL A 236 1.18 -19.17 -13.16
C VAL A 236 2.50 -19.37 -13.91
N VAL A 237 3.36 -18.35 -13.94
CA VAL A 237 4.69 -18.40 -14.57
C VAL A 237 5.81 -18.68 -13.56
N TYR A 238 5.55 -18.41 -12.29
CA TYR A 238 6.42 -18.77 -11.16
C TYR A 238 5.60 -19.02 -9.90
N SER A 239 6.04 -19.97 -9.08
CA SER A 239 5.51 -20.11 -7.72
C SER A 239 6.60 -20.57 -6.75
N LEU A 240 6.51 -20.07 -5.53
CA LEU A 240 7.31 -20.44 -4.38
C LEU A 240 6.38 -20.75 -3.21
N ASN A 241 6.59 -21.90 -2.58
CA ASN A 241 5.93 -22.25 -1.32
C ASN A 241 7.01 -22.64 -0.32
N LYS A 242 7.24 -21.80 0.69
CA LYS A 242 8.14 -22.12 1.81
C LYS A 242 7.34 -22.91 2.83
N THR A 243 7.75 -24.15 3.10
CA THR A 243 7.31 -24.84 4.31
C THR A 243 8.00 -24.20 5.49
N LYS A 244 7.26 -23.51 6.37
CA LYS A 244 7.78 -23.07 7.67
C LYS A 244 8.22 -24.32 8.43
N VAL A 245 9.53 -24.59 8.48
CA VAL A 245 10.06 -25.65 9.34
C VAL A 245 9.91 -25.11 10.76
N ALA A 246 8.92 -25.61 11.50
CA ALA A 246 8.77 -25.29 12.92
C ALA A 246 10.13 -25.50 13.61
N PRO A 247 10.59 -24.59 14.50
CA PRO A 247 11.82 -24.82 15.24
C PRO A 247 11.65 -26.14 16.01
N ILE A 248 12.51 -27.12 15.71
CA ILE A 248 12.62 -28.33 16.52
C ILE A 248 13.19 -27.88 17.87
N LEU A 249 12.30 -27.64 18.83
CA LEU A 249 12.67 -27.52 20.24
C LEU A 249 12.81 -28.94 20.81
N ALA A 250 14.04 -29.46 20.78
CA ALA A 250 14.53 -30.49 21.71
C ALA A 250 16.08 -30.50 21.65
N PRO A 251 16.82 -30.83 22.73
CA PRO A 251 16.43 -31.59 23.94
C PRO A 251 16.71 -30.78 25.23
N LEU A 252 16.41 -31.16 26.47
CA LEU A 252 16.76 -32.38 27.21
C LEU A 252 16.15 -32.26 28.63
N LEU A 253 15.47 -33.29 29.12
CA LEU A 253 15.35 -33.55 30.56
C LEU A 253 15.46 -35.06 30.74
N LEU A 254 16.69 -35.53 30.95
CA LEU A 254 16.92 -36.76 31.69
C LEU A 254 16.57 -36.45 33.15
N LEU A 255 15.53 -37.09 33.65
CA LEU A 255 15.34 -37.32 35.07
C LEU A 255 15.84 -38.74 35.35
N ASP A 256 17.00 -38.84 36.00
CA ASP A 256 17.28 -39.92 36.94
C ASP A 256 16.89 -39.43 38.35
#